data_AF-A0A8S3QB01-F1
#
_entry.id   AF-A0A8S3QB01-F1
#
_cell.length_a   1.000
_cell.length_b   1.000
_cell.length_c   1.000
_cell.angle_alpha   90.00
_cell.angle_beta   90.00
_cell.angle_gamma   90.00
#
_symmetry.space_group_name_H-M   'P 1'
#
loop_
_entity.id
_entity.type
_entity.pdbx_description
1 polymer ?
#
loop_
_entity_poly.entity_id
_entity_poly.type
_entity_poly.pdbx_seq_one_letter_code
_entity_poly.pdbx_strand_id
1 'polypeptide(L)'
;MTEYSSSPSGFVFDLRNEERLLESGYIMIRNLLDEEEVSKIRQSLETSEELQKNAFGVADENGKASKLVIWKHPGNDVTGMLGRCEKVVSTCEKIIRGSHKCGRIEHKKVGGQTGADIERVELIKKKFPLEHVEMNPGDALFFHSNLLHASNANNSDLRRWTLLSCYCKASNDTVTPHCLPSYTPLRKVPDSAIRECTSLDCSGKEFMDPEKDVNIKSTSGDKGKSS
;
A
#
# COMPACT_ATOMS: atom_id res chain seq x y z
N MET A 1 -5.18 17.51 9.22
CA MET A 1 -4.02 16.78 8.69
C MET A 1 -2.73 17.54 8.97
N THR A 2 -1.68 16.88 9.47
CA THR A 2 -0.33 17.48 9.52
C THR A 2 0.47 16.94 8.36
N GLU A 3 1.02 17.88 7.60
CA GLU A 3 1.79 17.60 6.40
C GLU A 3 3.22 18.04 6.63
N TYR A 4 4.15 17.21 6.21
CA TYR A 4 5.57 17.53 6.14
C TYR A 4 5.99 17.53 4.68
N SER A 5 7.11 18.15 4.36
CA SER A 5 7.64 18.13 2.99
C SER A 5 9.03 17.54 2.98
N SER A 6 9.31 16.71 1.98
CA SER A 6 10.66 16.23 1.72
C SER A 6 11.50 17.35 1.08
N SER A 7 12.79 17.36 1.41
CA SER A 7 13.77 18.23 0.75
C SER A 7 14.42 17.48 -0.43
N PRO A 8 15.18 18.15 -1.32
CA PRO A 8 15.98 17.45 -2.33
C PRO A 8 16.99 16.46 -1.74
N SER A 9 17.47 16.71 -0.51
CA SER A 9 18.30 15.78 0.27
C SER A 9 17.52 14.64 0.94
N GLY A 10 16.22 14.53 0.67
CA GLY A 10 15.32 13.55 1.28
C GLY A 10 14.57 14.08 2.49
N PHE A 11 13.93 13.15 3.19
CA PHE A 11 13.15 13.41 4.40
C PHE A 11 13.82 12.75 5.61
N VAL A 12 14.06 13.53 6.66
CA VAL A 12 14.61 13.01 7.91
C VAL A 12 13.48 12.85 8.91
N PHE A 13 13.21 11.61 9.31
CA PHE A 13 12.23 11.31 10.34
C PHE A 13 12.78 11.68 11.73
N ASP A 14 12.06 12.52 12.46
CA ASP A 14 12.43 12.98 13.80
C ASP A 14 11.34 12.71 14.85
N LEU A 15 11.61 13.12 16.10
CA LEU A 15 10.70 12.93 17.24
C LEU A 15 9.32 13.56 17.01
N ARG A 16 9.23 14.68 16.29
CA ARG A 16 7.94 15.34 16.00
C ARG A 16 7.09 14.46 15.09
N ASN A 17 7.74 13.78 14.14
CA ASN A 17 7.06 12.82 13.26
C ASN A 17 6.59 11.60 14.05
N GLU A 18 7.42 11.09 14.96
CA GLU A 18 7.09 9.96 15.83
C GLU A 18 5.90 10.28 16.73
N GLU A 19 5.96 11.39 17.47
CA GLU A 19 4.88 11.86 18.33
C GLU A 19 3.57 11.99 17.55
N ARG A 20 3.64 12.56 16.33
CA ARG A 20 2.47 12.71 15.49
C ARG A 20 1.90 11.37 15.04
N LEU A 21 2.76 10.45 14.59
CA LEU A 21 2.34 9.09 14.19
C LEU A 21 1.69 8.34 15.36
N LEU A 22 2.23 8.46 16.57
CA LEU A 22 1.66 7.87 17.79
C LEU A 22 0.32 8.51 18.17
N GLU A 23 0.20 9.82 18.03
CA GLU A 23 -1.01 10.57 18.37
C GLU A 23 -2.16 10.29 17.41
N SER A 24 -1.93 10.49 16.10
CA SER A 24 -2.94 10.49 15.04
C SER A 24 -3.08 9.13 14.34
N GLY A 25 -2.04 8.29 14.42
CA GLY A 25 -1.93 7.03 13.69
C GLY A 25 -1.37 7.18 12.28
N TYR A 26 -1.04 8.39 11.83
CA TYR A 26 -0.48 8.63 10.49
C TYR A 26 0.32 9.94 10.39
N ILE A 27 1.19 10.01 9.38
CA ILE A 27 1.82 11.25 8.89
C ILE A 27 1.82 11.26 7.37
N MET A 28 1.76 12.45 6.77
CA MET A 28 1.90 12.62 5.33
C MET A 28 3.15 13.42 5.00
N ILE A 29 3.87 12.96 3.99
CA ILE A 29 5.09 13.59 3.48
C ILE A 29 4.86 13.97 2.03
N ARG A 30 4.84 15.27 1.77
CA ARG A 30 4.71 15.84 0.43
C ARG A 30 6.01 15.70 -0.34
N ASN A 31 5.89 15.36 -1.63
CA ASN A 31 7.02 15.20 -2.55
C ASN A 31 8.12 14.28 -2.00
N LEU A 32 7.75 13.19 -1.32
CA LEU A 32 8.73 12.20 -0.84
C LEU A 32 9.53 11.62 -2.00
N LEU A 33 8.81 11.31 -3.09
CA LEU A 33 9.41 10.98 -4.37
C LEU A 33 9.32 12.19 -5.29
N ASP A 34 10.40 12.44 -6.01
CA ASP A 34 10.41 13.46 -7.06
C ASP A 34 9.77 12.96 -8.37
N GLU A 35 9.64 13.86 -9.34
CA GLU A 35 9.03 13.56 -10.63
C GLU A 35 9.76 12.46 -11.42
N GLU A 36 11.09 12.39 -11.33
CA GLU A 36 11.89 11.38 -12.02
C GLU A 36 11.66 9.99 -11.40
N GLU A 37 11.70 9.90 -10.07
CA GLU A 37 11.41 8.70 -9.30
C GLU A 37 9.99 8.20 -9.61
N VAL A 38 8.99 9.09 -9.54
CA VAL A 38 7.58 8.77 -9.83
C VAL A 38 7.41 8.27 -11.26
N SER A 39 8.00 8.96 -12.24
CA SER A 39 7.93 8.56 -13.66
C SER A 39 8.48 7.16 -13.87
N LYS A 40 9.62 6.87 -13.25
CA LYS A 40 10.29 5.58 -13.38
C LYS A 40 9.51 4.42 -12.72
N ILE A 41 8.95 4.65 -11.54
CA ILE A 41 8.08 3.68 -10.87
C ILE A 41 6.84 3.42 -11.74
N ARG A 42 6.20 4.47 -12.25
CA ARG A 42 5.04 4.35 -13.12
C ARG A 42 5.36 3.55 -14.39
N GLN A 43 6.46 3.88 -15.06
CA GLN A 43 6.92 3.15 -16.23
C GLN A 43 7.11 1.66 -15.89
N SER A 44 7.77 1.34 -14.78
CA SER A 44 7.97 -0.05 -14.34
C SER A 44 6.65 -0.79 -14.09
N LEU A 45 5.65 -0.13 -13.52
CA LEU A 45 4.32 -0.73 -13.27
C LEU A 45 3.55 -0.96 -14.58
N GLU A 46 3.70 -0.06 -15.55
CA GLU A 46 3.00 -0.12 -16.84
C GLU A 46 3.64 -1.09 -17.84
N THR A 47 4.97 -1.26 -17.82
CA THR A 47 5.69 -2.07 -18.81
C THR A 47 6.10 -3.46 -18.34
N SER A 48 6.05 -3.76 -17.03
CA SER A 48 6.42 -5.09 -16.53
C SER A 48 5.37 -6.15 -16.88
N GLU A 49 5.69 -7.01 -17.84
CA GLU A 49 4.84 -8.14 -18.24
C GLU A 49 4.51 -9.06 -17.06
N GLU A 50 5.48 -9.31 -16.17
CA GLU A 50 5.28 -10.20 -15.02
C GLU A 50 4.30 -9.59 -14.01
N LEU A 51 4.36 -8.27 -13.76
CA LEU A 51 3.35 -7.60 -12.92
C LEU A 51 1.96 -7.64 -13.57
N GLN A 52 1.88 -7.43 -14.89
CA GLN A 52 0.59 -7.45 -15.59
C GLN A 52 -0.04 -8.85 -15.63
N LYS A 53 0.78 -9.90 -15.77
CA LYS A 53 0.37 -11.31 -15.80
C LYS A 53 -0.14 -11.80 -14.45
N ASN A 54 0.47 -11.35 -13.35
CA ASN A 54 0.08 -11.74 -11.99
C ASN A 54 -1.00 -10.83 -11.40
N ALA A 55 -1.55 -9.91 -12.20
CA ALA A 55 -2.62 -9.02 -11.76
C ALA A 55 -3.99 -9.69 -11.83
N PHE A 56 -4.84 -9.42 -10.85
CA PHE A 56 -6.20 -9.92 -10.79
C PHE A 56 -7.20 -8.81 -10.45
N GLY A 57 -8.45 -8.98 -10.90
CA GLY A 57 -9.54 -8.06 -10.63
C GLY A 57 -10.24 -8.38 -9.32
N VAL A 58 -10.54 -7.36 -8.54
CA VAL A 58 -11.48 -7.42 -7.41
C VAL A 58 -12.65 -6.52 -7.74
N ALA A 59 -13.81 -7.12 -8.00
CA ALA A 59 -15.04 -6.39 -8.25
C ALA A 59 -15.53 -5.70 -6.98
N ASP A 60 -16.11 -4.51 -7.13
CA ASP A 60 -16.96 -3.89 -6.14
C ASP A 60 -18.44 -4.28 -6.36
N GLU A 61 -19.29 -3.92 -5.40
CA GLU A 61 -20.74 -4.19 -5.47
C GLU A 61 -21.44 -3.49 -6.66
N ASN A 62 -20.78 -2.52 -7.30
CA ASN A 62 -21.29 -1.73 -8.42
C ASN A 62 -20.75 -2.19 -9.78
N GLY A 63 -19.99 -3.29 -9.82
CA GLY A 63 -19.42 -3.86 -11.05
C GLY A 63 -18.15 -3.16 -11.57
N LYS A 64 -17.58 -2.18 -10.85
CA LYS A 64 -16.22 -1.68 -11.14
C LYS A 64 -15.19 -2.62 -10.53
N ALA A 65 -14.08 -2.85 -11.23
CA ALA A 65 -13.01 -3.73 -10.75
C ALA A 65 -11.72 -2.96 -10.45
N SER A 66 -11.16 -3.16 -9.26
CA SER A 66 -9.78 -2.75 -8.96
C SER A 66 -8.82 -3.83 -9.44
N LYS A 67 -7.75 -3.43 -10.14
CA LYS A 67 -6.68 -4.34 -10.55
C LYS A 67 -5.62 -4.37 -9.45
N LEU A 68 -5.40 -5.52 -8.84
CA LEU A 68 -4.42 -5.73 -7.77
C LEU A 68 -3.29 -6.65 -8.24
N VAL A 69 -2.09 -6.38 -7.76
CA VAL A 69 -0.94 -7.28 -7.82
C VAL A 69 -0.35 -7.31 -6.43
N ILE A 70 -0.17 -8.50 -5.85
CA ILE A 70 0.32 -8.68 -4.47
C ILE A 70 1.49 -9.66 -4.52
N TRP A 71 2.57 -9.36 -3.80
CA TRP A 71 3.73 -10.24 -3.65
C TRP A 71 4.32 -10.15 -2.25
N LYS A 72 5.06 -11.18 -1.83
CA LYS A 72 5.58 -11.30 -0.46
C LYS A 72 6.98 -10.71 -0.26
N HIS A 73 7.83 -10.84 -1.26
CA HIS A 73 9.24 -10.47 -1.15
C HIS A 73 9.60 -9.37 -2.13
N PRO A 74 10.38 -8.35 -1.72
CA PRO A 74 10.84 -7.35 -2.66
C PRO A 74 11.79 -7.99 -3.67
N GLY A 75 11.47 -7.86 -4.96
CA GLY A 75 12.37 -8.22 -6.06
C GLY A 75 13.54 -7.26 -6.21
N ASN A 76 14.30 -7.38 -7.29
CA ASN A 76 15.39 -6.45 -7.62
C ASN A 76 15.01 -5.44 -8.71
N ASP A 77 13.72 -5.27 -8.95
CA ASP A 77 13.14 -4.28 -9.83
C ASP A 77 12.92 -2.93 -9.13
N VAL A 78 12.47 -1.92 -9.89
CA VAL A 78 12.18 -0.56 -9.39
C VAL A 78 11.21 -0.59 -8.20
N THR A 79 10.18 -1.43 -8.23
CA THR A 79 9.23 -1.54 -7.09
C THR A 79 9.86 -2.19 -5.86
N GLY A 80 10.79 -3.13 -6.05
CA GLY A 80 11.60 -3.72 -4.99
C GLY A 80 12.60 -2.73 -4.39
N MET A 81 13.19 -1.84 -5.21
CA MET A 81 14.04 -0.74 -4.70
C MET A 81 13.23 0.24 -3.88
N LEU A 82 12.04 0.64 -4.35
CA LEU A 82 11.14 1.52 -3.58
C LEU A 82 10.76 0.89 -2.23
N GLY A 83 10.45 -0.40 -2.18
CA GLY A 83 10.16 -1.10 -0.92
C GLY A 83 11.35 -1.24 0.04
N ARG A 84 12.58 -1.00 -0.40
CA ARG A 84 13.82 -1.12 0.40
C ARG A 84 14.56 0.19 0.64
N CYS A 85 14.22 1.24 -0.09
CA CYS A 85 14.75 2.58 0.16
C CYS A 85 14.16 3.15 1.45
N GLU A 86 14.75 4.23 1.95
CA GLU A 86 14.23 4.86 3.17
C GLU A 86 12.91 5.61 2.90
N LYS A 87 12.74 6.07 1.65
CA LYS A 87 11.54 6.70 1.11
C LYS A 87 10.42 5.71 0.79
N VAL A 88 9.82 5.09 1.80
CA VAL A 88 8.71 4.16 1.56
C VAL A 88 7.37 4.89 1.34
N VAL A 89 6.47 4.33 0.53
CA VAL A 89 5.19 4.94 0.15
C VAL A 89 3.99 4.06 0.53
N SER A 90 2.93 4.72 0.97
CA SER A 90 1.57 4.17 1.02
C SER A 90 0.56 5.24 0.60
N THR A 91 -0.63 4.84 0.14
CA THR A 91 -1.72 5.77 -0.21
C THR A 91 -3.05 5.28 0.36
N CYS A 92 -3.91 6.22 0.78
CA CYS A 92 -5.29 6.02 1.23
C CYS A 92 -6.06 7.31 0.93
N GLU A 93 -7.39 7.27 0.75
CA GLU A 93 -8.17 8.51 0.54
C GLU A 93 -8.92 8.97 1.79
N LYS A 94 -9.26 8.04 2.69
CA LYS A 94 -10.00 8.31 3.92
C LYS A 94 -9.34 7.59 5.08
N ILE A 95 -9.23 8.27 6.22
CA ILE A 95 -8.71 7.71 7.47
C ILE A 95 -9.57 8.17 8.65
N ILE A 96 -9.71 7.32 9.66
CA ILE A 96 -10.35 7.70 10.92
C ILE A 96 -9.24 7.97 11.93
N ARG A 97 -8.89 9.25 12.12
CA ARG A 97 -7.72 9.66 12.92
C ARG A 97 -7.81 9.14 14.36
N GLY A 98 -6.75 8.52 14.85
CA GLY A 98 -6.68 7.98 16.21
C GLY A 98 -7.31 6.59 16.38
N SER A 99 -7.96 6.04 15.34
CA SER A 99 -8.62 4.74 15.43
C SER A 99 -7.67 3.57 15.63
N HIS A 100 -6.36 3.73 15.38
CA HIS A 100 -5.34 2.74 15.71
C HIS A 100 -5.28 2.41 17.21
N LYS A 101 -5.77 3.32 18.07
CA LYS A 101 -5.89 3.14 19.52
C LYS A 101 -7.10 2.29 19.94
N CYS A 102 -7.99 1.93 19.01
CA CYS A 102 -9.17 1.08 19.28
C CYS A 102 -8.83 -0.41 19.41
N GLY A 103 -7.55 -0.77 19.32
CA GLY A 103 -7.08 -2.15 19.34
C GLY A 103 -7.36 -2.88 18.02
N ARG A 104 -7.17 -4.21 18.05
CA ARG A 104 -7.39 -5.06 16.88
C ARG A 104 -8.88 -5.11 16.53
N ILE A 105 -9.20 -4.81 15.28
CA ILE A 105 -10.55 -4.94 14.72
C ILE A 105 -10.50 -6.08 13.70
N GLU A 106 -11.39 -7.06 13.87
CA GLU A 106 -11.43 -8.21 12.97
C GLU A 106 -11.96 -7.82 11.61
N HIS A 107 -11.38 -8.45 10.59
CA HIS A 107 -11.93 -8.37 9.25
C HIS A 107 -13.17 -9.26 9.14
N LYS A 108 -14.25 -8.70 8.61
CA LYS A 108 -15.44 -9.43 8.18
C LYS A 108 -15.53 -9.33 6.65
N LYS A 109 -16.06 -10.38 6.02
CA LYS A 109 -16.38 -10.32 4.59
C LYS A 109 -17.70 -9.57 4.43
N VAL A 110 -17.68 -8.44 3.74
CA VAL A 110 -18.87 -7.65 3.40
C VAL A 110 -18.82 -7.41 1.88
N GLY A 111 -19.90 -7.75 1.16
CA GLY A 111 -19.95 -7.48 -0.28
C GLY A 111 -18.96 -8.27 -1.14
N GLY A 112 -18.41 -9.38 -0.64
CA GLY A 112 -17.32 -10.11 -1.31
C GLY A 112 -15.93 -9.52 -1.10
N GLN A 113 -15.82 -8.37 -0.42
CA GLN A 113 -14.55 -7.76 -0.01
C GLN A 113 -14.27 -7.98 1.47
N THR A 114 -13.00 -8.00 1.82
CA THR A 114 -12.53 -8.09 3.21
C THR A 114 -12.49 -6.68 3.79
N GLY A 115 -13.30 -6.41 4.82
CA GLY A 115 -13.41 -5.08 5.44
C GLY A 115 -13.52 -5.14 6.95
N ALA A 116 -13.40 -4.00 7.63
CA ALA A 116 -13.67 -3.91 9.06
C ALA A 116 -15.19 -4.04 9.35
N ASP A 117 -15.53 -4.50 10.55
CA ASP A 117 -16.92 -4.53 11.03
C ASP A 117 -17.58 -3.14 10.91
N ILE A 118 -18.63 -3.04 10.07
CA ILE A 118 -19.30 -1.77 9.75
C ILE A 118 -19.94 -1.14 10.99
N GLU A 119 -20.61 -1.93 11.83
CA GLU A 119 -21.24 -1.40 13.05
C GLU A 119 -20.17 -0.77 13.96
N ARG A 120 -19.03 -1.45 14.10
CA ARG A 120 -17.90 -0.93 14.87
C ARG A 120 -17.29 0.31 14.22
N VAL A 121 -17.13 0.34 12.90
CA VAL A 121 -16.65 1.51 12.16
C VAL A 121 -17.56 2.72 12.37
N GLU A 122 -18.88 2.55 12.28
CA GLU A 122 -19.86 3.64 12.49
C GLU A 122 -19.84 4.15 13.93
N LEU A 123 -19.65 3.28 14.92
CA LEU A 123 -19.45 3.71 16.31
C LEU A 123 -18.14 4.48 16.50
N ILE A 124 -17.07 4.09 15.82
CA ILE A 124 -15.77 4.77 15.89
C ILE A 124 -15.84 6.13 15.19
N LYS A 125 -16.51 6.26 14.04
CA LYS A 125 -16.72 7.55 13.34
C LYS A 125 -17.44 8.60 14.20
N LYS A 126 -18.29 8.17 15.13
CA LYS A 126 -18.93 9.07 16.11
C LYS A 126 -17.97 9.62 17.16
N LYS A 127 -16.85 8.94 17.40
CA LYS A 127 -15.85 9.31 18.42
C LYS A 127 -14.59 9.94 17.84
N PHE A 128 -14.24 9.59 16.61
CA PHE A 128 -12.98 9.98 15.98
C PHE A 128 -13.24 10.64 14.63
N PRO A 129 -12.48 11.69 14.28
CA PRO A 129 -12.72 12.42 13.05
C PRO A 129 -12.33 11.59 11.82
N LEU A 130 -13.21 11.59 10.83
CA LEU A 130 -12.94 11.12 9.48
C LEU A 130 -12.21 12.22 8.71
N GLU A 131 -11.02 11.92 8.21
CA GLU A 131 -10.22 12.84 7.40
C GLU A 131 -10.04 12.28 5.99
N HIS A 132 -10.09 13.18 5.01
CA HIS A 132 -9.74 12.87 3.63
C HIS A 132 -8.26 13.17 3.40
N VAL A 133 -7.55 12.24 2.78
CA VAL A 133 -6.13 12.36 2.44
C VAL A 133 -6.04 12.57 0.93
N GLU A 134 -5.81 13.81 0.51
CA GLU A 134 -5.58 14.13 -0.90
C GLU A 134 -4.08 14.16 -1.17
N MET A 135 -3.64 13.38 -2.15
CA MET A 135 -2.22 13.14 -2.46
C MET A 135 -1.93 13.45 -3.92
N ASN A 136 -0.85 14.18 -4.17
CA ASN A 136 -0.27 14.37 -5.48
C ASN A 136 0.70 13.22 -5.80
N PRO A 137 1.04 13.00 -7.09
CA PRO A 137 2.13 12.10 -7.44
C PRO A 137 3.41 12.48 -6.69
N GLY A 138 4.01 11.50 -6.02
CA GLY A 138 5.22 11.68 -5.21
C GLY A 138 4.98 11.91 -3.73
N ASP A 139 3.74 12.21 -3.31
CA ASP A 139 3.38 12.24 -1.91
C ASP A 139 3.35 10.82 -1.31
N ALA A 140 3.61 10.74 -0.01
CA ALA A 140 3.59 9.50 0.74
C ALA A 140 2.78 9.65 2.03
N LEU A 141 1.95 8.64 2.31
CA LEU A 141 1.28 8.49 3.58
C LEU A 141 1.95 7.36 4.37
N PHE A 142 2.34 7.62 5.61
CA PHE A 142 2.75 6.58 6.55
C PHE A 142 1.66 6.44 7.59
N PHE A 143 1.18 5.23 7.84
CA PHE A 143 0.13 5.00 8.82
C PHE A 143 0.30 3.69 9.56
N HIS A 144 -0.24 3.67 10.78
CA HIS A 144 -0.28 2.50 11.63
C HIS A 144 -1.24 1.44 11.07
N SER A 145 -0.86 0.16 11.08
CA SER A 145 -1.65 -0.93 10.48
C SER A 145 -3.09 -1.06 11.01
N ASN A 146 -3.31 -0.75 12.29
CA ASN A 146 -4.65 -0.71 12.91
C ASN A 146 -5.44 0.58 12.63
N LEU A 147 -4.87 1.59 11.95
CA LEU A 147 -5.62 2.79 11.60
C LEU A 147 -6.68 2.41 10.56
N LEU A 148 -7.95 2.65 10.88
CA LEU A 148 -9.03 2.43 9.92
C LEU A 148 -8.90 3.41 8.76
N HIS A 149 -8.83 2.85 7.55
CA HIS A 149 -8.66 3.58 6.31
C HIS A 149 -9.49 2.94 5.20
N ALA A 150 -9.81 3.73 4.18
CA ALA A 150 -10.52 3.28 3.00
C ALA A 150 -10.14 4.13 1.78
N SER A 151 -10.46 3.63 0.60
CA SER A 151 -10.49 4.44 -0.63
C SER A 151 -11.92 4.54 -1.14
N ASN A 152 -12.26 5.63 -1.83
CA ASN A 152 -13.51 5.72 -2.56
C ASN A 152 -13.35 5.12 -3.95
N ALA A 153 -14.51 4.89 -4.58
CA ALA A 153 -14.59 4.56 -5.98
C ALA A 153 -13.88 5.63 -6.82
N ASN A 154 -12.97 5.19 -7.69
CA ASN A 154 -12.39 6.07 -8.69
C ASN A 154 -13.45 6.36 -9.77
N ASN A 155 -13.83 7.63 -9.88
CA ASN A 155 -14.82 8.12 -10.84
C ASN A 155 -14.19 8.97 -11.96
N SER A 156 -12.86 8.99 -12.05
CA SER A 156 -12.13 9.64 -13.14
C SER A 156 -11.81 8.65 -14.26
N ASP A 157 -11.47 9.20 -15.44
CA ASP A 157 -10.96 8.41 -16.57
C ASP A 157 -9.47 8.04 -16.41
N LEU A 158 -8.85 8.46 -15.31
CA LEU A 158 -7.43 8.21 -15.02
C LEU A 158 -7.27 7.03 -14.06
N ARG A 159 -6.22 6.23 -14.28
CA ARG A 159 -5.83 5.19 -13.33
C ARG A 159 -5.19 5.82 -12.09
N ARG A 160 -5.67 5.43 -10.91
CA ARG A 160 -5.03 5.74 -9.64
C ARG A 160 -4.03 4.63 -9.31
N TRP A 161 -2.74 4.89 -9.54
CA TRP A 161 -1.67 3.99 -9.12
C TRP A 161 -1.40 4.14 -7.63
N THR A 162 -1.16 3.03 -6.96
CA THR A 162 -0.84 2.98 -5.54
C THR A 162 0.12 1.84 -5.32
N LEU A 163 1.26 2.14 -4.71
CA LEU A 163 2.13 1.11 -4.16
C LEU A 163 1.97 1.15 -2.64
N LEU A 164 1.71 -0.03 -2.07
CA LEU A 164 1.54 -0.21 -0.64
C LEU A 164 2.63 -1.16 -0.15
N SER A 165 3.50 -0.66 0.73
CA SER A 165 4.53 -1.47 1.36
C SER A 165 4.23 -1.64 2.85
N CYS A 166 4.15 -2.90 3.29
CA CYS A 166 3.83 -3.25 4.68
C CYS A 166 5.09 -3.74 5.41
N TYR A 167 5.33 -3.21 6.61
CA TYR A 167 6.48 -3.59 7.44
C TYR A 167 6.02 -4.13 8.78
N CYS A 168 6.66 -5.20 9.21
CA CYS A 168 6.57 -5.75 10.56
C CYS A 168 7.96 -5.70 11.20
N LYS A 169 8.01 -5.51 12.53
CA LYS A 169 9.26 -5.67 13.27
C LYS A 169 9.73 -7.13 13.13
N ALA A 170 11.04 -7.33 13.02
CA ALA A 170 11.65 -8.68 12.96
C ALA A 170 11.26 -9.55 14.17
N SER A 171 11.04 -8.92 15.33
CA SER A 171 10.58 -9.60 16.55
C SER A 171 9.09 -9.96 16.56
N ASN A 172 8.31 -9.51 15.56
CA ASN A 172 6.89 -9.80 15.39
C ASN A 172 6.69 -10.75 14.20
N ASP A 173 7.42 -11.86 14.23
CA ASP A 173 7.35 -12.90 13.20
C ASP A 173 6.08 -13.76 13.36
N THR A 174 5.65 -14.39 12.27
CA THR A 174 4.48 -15.25 12.27
C THR A 174 4.76 -16.53 13.07
N VAL A 175 3.95 -16.79 14.10
CA VAL A 175 4.08 -18.00 14.94
C VAL A 175 3.59 -19.25 14.19
N THR A 176 2.66 -19.08 13.26
CA THR A 176 2.07 -20.15 12.46
C THR A 176 2.24 -19.86 10.97
N PRO A 177 2.44 -20.88 10.11
CA PRO A 177 2.43 -20.69 8.66
C PRO A 177 1.17 -19.95 8.20
N HIS A 178 1.35 -18.88 7.43
CA HIS A 178 0.28 -18.03 6.92
C HIS A 178 0.55 -17.67 5.46
N CYS A 179 -0.44 -17.12 4.75
CA CYS A 179 -0.25 -16.60 3.40
C CYS A 179 0.64 -15.34 3.35
N LEU A 180 1.00 -14.75 4.50
CA LEU A 180 1.95 -13.64 4.59
C LEU A 180 3.37 -14.17 4.83
N PRO A 181 4.42 -13.51 4.33
CA PRO A 181 5.79 -13.96 4.54
C PRO A 181 6.14 -13.95 6.03
N SER A 182 6.83 -15.00 6.48
CA SER A 182 7.62 -14.95 7.72
C SER A 182 8.79 -13.99 7.55
N TYR A 183 9.44 -13.65 8.66
CA TYR A 183 10.53 -12.69 8.69
C TYR A 183 11.60 -13.00 7.64
N THR A 184 11.87 -12.01 6.80
CA THR A 184 12.97 -12.02 5.85
C THR A 184 13.80 -10.75 6.05
N PRO A 185 15.13 -10.86 6.26
CA PRO A 185 15.98 -9.67 6.41
C PRO A 185 15.88 -8.74 5.20
N LEU A 186 15.43 -7.51 5.42
CA LEU A 186 15.40 -6.47 4.41
C LEU A 186 16.75 -5.76 4.36
N ARG A 187 17.45 -5.86 3.22
CA ARG A 187 18.67 -5.09 2.96
C ARG A 187 18.29 -3.71 2.45
N LYS A 188 18.50 -2.68 3.25
CA LYS A 188 18.30 -1.29 2.84
C LYS A 188 19.18 -0.95 1.63
N VAL A 189 18.65 -0.09 0.76
CA VAL A 189 19.40 0.48 -0.37
C VAL A 189 19.39 2.00 -0.26
N PRO A 190 20.38 2.71 -0.84
CA PRO A 190 20.34 4.17 -0.92
C PRO A 190 19.12 4.66 -1.70
N ASP A 191 18.64 5.88 -1.40
CA ASP A 191 17.51 6.47 -2.14
C ASP A 191 17.78 6.59 -3.65
N SER A 192 19.04 6.80 -4.04
CA SER A 192 19.45 6.83 -5.45
C SER A 192 19.17 5.52 -6.19
N ALA A 193 18.99 4.40 -5.49
CA ALA A 193 18.73 3.10 -6.08
C ALA A 193 17.45 3.09 -6.94
N ILE A 194 16.43 3.89 -6.62
CA ILE A 194 15.24 4.02 -7.48
C ILE A 194 15.67 4.55 -8.85
N ARG A 195 16.42 5.66 -8.86
CA ARG A 195 16.90 6.32 -10.08
C ARG A 195 17.96 5.51 -10.84
N GLU A 196 18.77 4.72 -10.15
CA GLU A 196 19.81 3.89 -10.76
C GLU A 196 19.29 2.54 -11.27
N CYS A 197 18.23 1.98 -10.68
CA CYS A 197 17.74 0.65 -11.02
C CYS A 197 17.09 0.59 -12.41
N THR A 198 17.73 -0.06 -13.37
CA THR A 198 17.18 -0.28 -14.72
C THR A 198 16.43 -1.61 -14.85
N SER A 199 16.48 -2.45 -13.81
CA SER A 199 15.90 -3.78 -13.83
C SER A 199 14.37 -3.75 -13.72
N LEU A 200 13.71 -4.55 -14.56
CA LEU A 200 12.31 -4.97 -14.41
C LEU A 200 12.22 -6.42 -13.89
N ASP A 201 13.35 -7.00 -13.51
CA ASP A 201 13.43 -8.38 -13.05
C ASP A 201 12.67 -8.56 -11.74
N CYS A 202 11.50 -9.21 -11.87
CA CYS A 202 10.66 -9.58 -10.75
C CYS A 202 11.12 -10.88 -10.07
N SER A 203 12.29 -11.42 -10.42
CA SER A 203 12.87 -12.57 -9.73
C SER A 203 12.96 -12.32 -8.23
N GLY A 204 12.60 -13.35 -7.47
CA GLY A 204 12.49 -13.27 -6.01
C GLY A 204 11.17 -12.69 -5.50
N LYS A 205 10.30 -12.08 -6.33
CA LYS A 205 8.92 -11.78 -5.93
C LYS A 205 8.11 -13.07 -5.91
N GLU A 206 7.61 -13.44 -4.75
CA GLU A 206 6.59 -14.48 -4.63
C GLU A 206 5.21 -13.85 -4.78
N PHE A 207 4.64 -13.92 -5.99
CA PHE A 207 3.31 -13.40 -6.29
C PHE A 207 2.22 -14.23 -5.62
N MET A 208 1.21 -13.54 -5.11
CA MET A 208 0.05 -14.16 -4.48
C MET A 208 -0.87 -14.78 -5.55
N ASP A 209 -1.26 -16.03 -5.33
CA ASP A 209 -2.27 -16.72 -6.13
C ASP A 209 -3.66 -16.49 -5.50
N PRO A 210 -4.57 -15.72 -6.15
CA PRO A 210 -5.86 -15.40 -5.59
C PRO A 210 -6.80 -16.61 -5.50
N GLU A 211 -6.54 -17.73 -6.19
CA GLU A 211 -7.34 -18.96 -6.04
C GLU A 211 -6.98 -19.74 -4.77
N LYS A 212 -5.80 -19.51 -4.20
CA LYS A 212 -5.30 -20.19 -3.00
C LYS A 212 -5.39 -19.33 -1.74
N ASP A 213 -5.67 -18.04 -1.86
CA ASP A 213 -5.76 -17.15 -0.71
C ASP A 213 -7.16 -17.14 -0.08
N VAL A 214 -7.24 -17.50 1.21
CA VAL A 214 -8.51 -17.57 1.96
C VAL A 214 -9.16 -16.18 2.17
N ASN A 215 -8.40 -15.10 2.02
CA ASN A 215 -8.82 -13.72 2.26
C ASN A 215 -9.31 -13.01 0.99
N ILE A 216 -9.08 -13.58 -0.20
CA ILE A 216 -9.48 -13.01 -1.49
C ILE A 216 -10.27 -14.07 -2.26
N LYS A 217 -11.51 -13.77 -2.65
CA LYS A 217 -12.21 -14.57 -3.66
C LYS A 217 -12.00 -13.89 -5.01
N SER A 218 -11.14 -14.44 -5.87
CA SER A 218 -11.16 -14.05 -7.28
C SER A 218 -12.51 -14.42 -7.89
N THR A 219 -13.13 -13.50 -8.61
CA THR A 219 -14.15 -13.87 -9.58
C THR A 219 -13.41 -14.26 -10.85
N SER A 220 -13.50 -15.53 -11.25
CA SER A 220 -13.04 -16.00 -12.56
C SER A 220 -13.81 -15.25 -13.65
N GLY A 221 -13.21 -14.20 -14.21
CA GLY A 221 -13.85 -13.34 -15.21
C GLY A 221 -12.83 -12.57 -16.03
N ASP A 222 -12.61 -13.07 -17.24
CA ASP A 222 -11.97 -12.45 -18.40
C ASP A 222 -10.43 -12.39 -18.44
N LYS A 223 -9.84 -13.52 -18.86
CA LYS A 223 -8.59 -13.50 -19.65
C LYS A 223 -8.93 -12.91 -21.01
N GLY A 224 -9.03 -11.58 -21.09
CA GLY A 224 -9.21 -10.87 -22.34
C GLY A 224 -8.08 -11.21 -23.29
N LYS A 225 -8.41 -11.96 -24.35
CA LYS A 225 -7.55 -12.16 -25.51
C LYS A 225 -7.29 -10.78 -26.11
N SER A 226 -6.02 -10.38 -26.13
CA SER A 226 -5.54 -9.34 -27.02
C SER A 226 -5.73 -9.81 -28.46
N SER A 227 -6.64 -9.17 -29.19
CA SER A 227 -6.59 -9.05 -30.64
C SER A 227 -6.04 -7.68 -31.00
#